data_AF-A0A7X3QZB1-F1
#
_entry.id   AF-A0A7X3QZB1-F1
#
_cell.length_a   1.000
_cell.length_b   1.000
_cell.length_c   1.000
_cell.angle_alpha   90.00
_cell.angle_beta   90.00
_cell.angle_gamma   90.00
#
_symmetry.space_group_name_H-M   'P 1'
#
loop_
_entity.id
_entity.type
_entity.pdbx_description
1 polymer ?
#
loop_
_entity_poly.entity_id
_entity_poly.type
_entity_poly.pdbx_seq_one_letter_code
_entity_poly.pdbx_strand_id
1 'polypeptide(L)' 'SVCGSVRITPEAHEAGVETSANARGRGFAVAVVAAWAQAVRALGAEPLYSTSWDNAASQAVASKLGLIPYASTFHMT' A
#
# COMPACT_ATOMS: atom_id res chain seq x y z
N SER A 1 -5.22 2.41 -12.27
CA SER A 1 -4.58 1.83 -11.08
C SER A 1 -5.68 1.23 -10.24
N VAL A 2 -5.44 0.10 -9.58
CA VAL A 2 -6.40 -0.52 -8.67
C VAL A 2 -5.68 -0.76 -7.34
N CYS A 3 -6.40 -0.62 -6.22
CA CYS A 3 -5.91 -0.98 -4.90
C CYS A 3 -7.00 -1.78 -4.18
N GLY A 4 -6.61 -2.82 -3.47
CA GLY A 4 -7.51 -3.66 -2.70
C GLY A 4 -6.80 -4.33 -1.54
N SER A 5 -7.57 -4.97 -0.67
CA SER A 5 -7.03 -5.73 0.45
C SER A 5 -6.60 -7.11 -0.05
N VAL A 6 -5.31 -7.44 0.06
CA VAL A 6 -4.76 -8.76 -0.32
C VAL A 6 -4.59 -9.70 0.87
N ARG A 7 -4.62 -9.14 2.08
CA ARG A 7 -4.80 -9.87 3.35
C ARG A 7 -5.76 -9.09 4.22
N ILE A 8 -6.64 -9.80 4.92
CA ILE A 8 -7.68 -9.22 5.77
C ILE A 8 -7.67 -9.95 7.11
N THR A 9 -7.67 -9.16 8.18
CA THR A 9 -7.94 -9.56 9.56
C THR A 9 -8.99 -8.61 10.13
N PRO A 10 -9.66 -8.93 11.25
CA PRO A 10 -10.56 -7.98 11.90
C PRO A 10 -9.89 -6.65 12.27
N GLU A 11 -8.59 -6.68 12.60
CA GLU A 11 -7.84 -5.51 13.07
C GLU A 11 -7.19 -4.72 11.94
N ALA A 12 -6.77 -5.36 10.85
CA ALA A 12 -5.98 -4.73 9.80
C ALA A 12 -6.16 -5.37 8.41
N HIS A 13 -5.98 -4.54 7.38
CA HIS A 13 -5.99 -4.96 5.99
C HIS A 13 -4.64 -4.59 5.33
N GLU A 14 -4.08 -5.49 4.53
CA GLU A 14 -2.85 -5.22 3.78
C GLU A 14 -3.16 -4.83 2.33
N ALA A 15 -2.55 -3.75 1.85
CA ALA A 15 -2.73 -3.25 0.50
C ALA A 15 -2.04 -4.12 -0.56
N GLY A 16 -2.76 -4.42 -1.65
CA GLY A 16 -2.16 -4.73 -2.94
C GLY A 16 -2.55 -3.65 -3.95
N VAL A 17 -1.56 -3.10 -4.66
CA VAL A 17 -1.77 -2.05 -5.66
C VAL A 17 -1.10 -2.41 -6.98
N GLU A 18 -1.82 -2.23 -8.08
CA GLU A 18 -1.27 -2.38 -9.43
C GLU A 18 -1.64 -1.19 -10.32
N THR A 19 -0.67 -0.72 -11.09
CA THR A 19 -0.87 0.29 -12.12
C THR A 19 -0.45 -0.26 -13.48
N SER A 20 -1.41 -0.33 -14.41
CA SER A 20 -1.15 -0.61 -15.84
C SER A 20 -0.01 0.26 -16.36
N ALA A 21 0.87 -0.32 -17.18
CA ALA A 21 2.08 0.32 -17.68
C ALA A 21 1.81 1.70 -18.31
N ASN A 22 0.76 1.82 -19.12
CA ASN A 22 0.38 3.05 -19.82
C ASN A 22 -0.15 4.16 -18.88
N ALA A 23 -0.38 3.85 -17.62
CA ALA A 23 -0.89 4.78 -16.61
C ALA A 23 0.14 5.10 -15.50
N ARG A 24 1.36 4.54 -15.56
CA ARG A 24 2.42 4.77 -14.56
C ARG A 24 2.95 6.20 -14.64
N GLY A 25 3.64 6.64 -13.57
CA GLY A 25 4.24 7.99 -13.49
C GLY A 25 3.25 9.14 -13.27
N ARG A 26 1.94 8.86 -13.24
CA ARG A 26 0.87 9.89 -13.15
C ARG A 26 0.26 10.06 -11.76
N GLY A 27 0.84 9.44 -10.74
CA GLY A 27 0.34 9.54 -9.36
C GLY A 27 -0.87 8.66 -9.01
N PHE A 28 -1.40 7.86 -9.95
CA PHE A 28 -2.60 7.06 -9.69
C PHE A 28 -2.44 6.03 -8.57
N ALA A 29 -1.27 5.41 -8.42
CA ALA A 29 -1.01 4.46 -7.33
C ALA A 29 -1.21 5.11 -5.96
N VAL A 30 -0.68 6.33 -5.76
CA VAL A 30 -0.86 7.12 -4.53
C VAL A 30 -2.34 7.39 -4.30
N ALA A 31 -3.06 7.84 -5.33
CA ALA A 31 -4.48 8.18 -5.22
C ALA A 31 -5.34 6.98 -4.81
N VAL A 32 -5.15 5.82 -5.45
CA VAL A 32 -5.97 4.64 -5.14
C VAL A 32 -5.61 3.99 -3.81
N VAL A 33 -4.34 4.03 -3.38
CA VAL A 33 -3.93 3.54 -2.05
C VAL A 33 -4.50 4.45 -0.96
N ALA A 34 -4.48 5.77 -1.15
CA ALA A 34 -5.12 6.71 -0.22
C ALA A 34 -6.63 6.45 -0.09
N ALA A 35 -7.33 6.29 -1.21
CA ALA A 35 -8.76 6.01 -1.22
C ALA A 35 -9.09 4.67 -0.54
N TRP A 36 -8.32 3.62 -0.84
CA TRP A 36 -8.45 2.33 -0.17
C TRP A 36 -8.21 2.44 1.34
N ALA A 37 -7.18 3.16 1.77
CA ALA A 37 -6.87 3.33 3.19
C ALA A 37 -8.02 4.04 3.94
N GLN A 38 -8.69 5.02 3.31
CA GLN A 38 -9.89 5.64 3.88
C GLN A 38 -11.05 4.65 4.00
N ALA A 39 -11.26 3.81 2.98
CA ALA A 39 -12.30 2.79 3.01
C ALA A 39 -12.05 1.74 4.11
N VAL A 40 -10.80 1.30 4.32
CA VAL A 40 -10.43 0.37 5.40
C VAL A 40 -10.67 0.98 6.77
N ARG A 41 -10.29 2.25 6.98
CA ARG A 41 -10.56 2.95 8.24
C ARG A 41 -12.06 3.09 8.51
N ALA A 42 -12.87 3.32 7.48
CA ALA A 42 -14.33 3.36 7.61
C ALA A 42 -14.94 2.01 8.02
N LEU A 43 -14.24 0.90 7.77
CA LEU A 43 -14.61 -0.43 8.28
C LEU A 43 -14.14 -0.69 9.72
N GLY A 44 -13.39 0.24 10.33
CA GLY A 44 -12.84 0.09 11.68
C GLY A 44 -11.54 -0.71 11.77
N ALA A 45 -10.86 -0.96 10.63
CA ALA A 45 -9.58 -1.67 10.58
C ALA A 45 -8.42 -0.72 10.22
N GLU A 46 -7.19 -1.12 10.55
CA GLU A 46 -5.98 -0.35 10.20
C GLU A 46 -5.46 -0.75 8.80
N PRO A 47 -5.28 0.21 7.86
CA PRO A 47 -4.66 -0.05 6.57
C PRO A 47 -3.14 -0.14 6.68
N LEU A 48 -2.58 -1.29 6.30
CA LEU A 48 -1.15 -1.54 6.22
C LEU A 48 -0.67 -1.54 4.78
N TYR A 49 0.48 -0.90 4.54
CA TYR A 49 1.17 -0.91 3.25
C TYR A 49 2.57 -1.46 3.45
N SER A 50 2.89 -2.57 2.78
CA SER A 50 4.21 -3.19 2.83
C SER A 50 4.90 -3.09 1.47
N THR A 51 6.22 -3.10 1.48
CA THR A 51 7.03 -3.17 0.26
C THR A 51 8.42 -3.72 0.55
N SER A 52 9.09 -4.27 -0.46
CA SER A 52 10.48 -4.70 -0.35
C SER A 52 11.44 -3.52 -0.49
N TRP A 53 12.65 -3.69 0.04
CA TRP A 53 13.74 -2.70 -0.08
C TRP A 53 14.19 -2.45 -1.53
N ASP A 54 13.93 -3.38 -2.44
CA ASP A 54 14.29 -3.25 -3.86
C ASP A 54 13.15 -2.65 -4.71
N ASN A 55 11.94 -2.49 -4.15
CA ASN A 55 10.80 -1.95 -4.87
C ASN A 55 10.71 -0.42 -4.70
N ALA A 56 11.59 0.29 -5.41
CA ALA A 56 11.65 1.75 -5.39
C ALA A 56 10.31 2.43 -5.78
N ALA A 57 9.53 1.81 -6.66
CA ALA A 57 8.24 2.37 -7.09
C ALA A 57 7.22 2.40 -5.93
N SER A 58 7.09 1.30 -5.19
CA SER A 58 6.22 1.22 -4.02
C SER A 58 6.75 2.06 -2.84
N GLN A 59 8.07 2.15 -2.65
CA GLN A 59 8.65 3.07 -1.66
C GLN A 59 8.32 4.53 -1.97
N ALA A 60 8.35 4.93 -3.25
CA ALA A 60 7.93 6.26 -3.67
C ALA A 60 6.44 6.51 -3.40
N VAL A 61 5.58 5.48 -3.50
CA VAL A 61 4.17 5.58 -3.11
C VAL A 61 4.05 5.80 -1.60
N ALA A 62 4.73 5.01 -0.78
CA ALA A 62 4.72 5.14 0.68
C ALA A 62 5.21 6.53 1.13
N SER A 63 6.30 7.02 0.54
CA SER A 63 6.86 8.35 0.81
C SER A 63 5.88 9.47 0.46
N LYS A 64 5.24 9.42 -0.72
CA LYS A 64 4.26 10.43 -1.16
C LYS A 64 2.98 10.43 -0.32
N LEU A 65 2.63 9.31 0.29
CA LEU A 65 1.53 9.18 1.24
C LEU A 65 1.90 9.63 2.66
N GLY A 66 3.16 9.96 2.91
CA GLY A 66 3.65 10.33 4.25
C GLY A 66 3.62 9.17 5.25
N LEU A 67 3.72 7.92 4.77
CA LEU A 67 3.72 6.75 5.64
C LEU A 67 5.04 6.66 6.43
N ILE A 68 4.93 6.18 7.67
CA ILE A 68 6.08 5.91 8.52
C ILE A 68 6.43 4.42 8.48
N PRO A 69 7.72 4.04 8.34
CA PRO A 69 8.13 2.65 8.50
C PRO A 69 7.88 2.19 9.94
N TYR A 70 7.13 1.11 10.11
CA TYR A 70 6.80 0.58 11.45
C TYR A 70 7.38 -0.84 11.71
N ALA A 71 7.60 -1.62 10.65
CA ALA A 71 8.12 -2.98 10.74
C ALA A 71 8.84 -3.38 9.44
N SER A 72 9.70 -4.39 9.54
CA SER A 72 10.37 -5.02 8.39
C SER A 72 10.40 -6.54 8.56
N THR A 73 10.19 -7.27 7.48
CA THR A 73 10.32 -8.73 7.48
C THR A 73 11.79 -9.14 7.43
N PHE A 74 12.19 -10.00 8.36
CA PHE A 74 13.49 -10.67 8.34
C PHE A 74 13.30 -12.12 7.88
N HIS A 75 14.03 -12.54 6.85
CA HIS A 75 13.97 -13.89 6.31
C HIS A 75 15.36 -14.51 6.38
N MET A 76 15.48 -15.68 7.00
CA MET A 76 16.70 -16.49 7.02
C MET A 76 16.47 -17.74 6.19
N THR A 77 17.40 -18.02 5.27
CA THR A 77 17.43 -19.23 4.43
C THR A 77 18.48 -20.20 4.92
#